data_AF-A0A815ZYX3-F1
#
_entry.id   AF-A0A815ZYX3-F1
#
_cell.length_a   1.000
_cell.length_b   1.000
_cell.length_c   1.000
_cell.angle_alpha   90.00
_cell.angle_beta   90.00
_cell.angle_gamma   90.00
#
_symmetry.space_group_name_H-M   'P 1'
#
loop_
_entity.id
_entity.type
_entity.pdbx_description
1 polymer ?
#
loop_
_entity_poly.entity_id
_entity_poly.type
_entity_poly.pdbx_seq_one_letter_code
_entity_poly.pdbx_strand_id
1 'polypeptide(L)'
;MSRNTQLILGRQDDDIFIPSTIPSTNDDVNQLEERFTKLLYNENALETGLCPTRRRIYDDLFSELIRITKVHCLERGVLLERVKNEHTQWMNTYEELYSSSMGYGMRQYLYRMEEEKKLESNINVLENECQKLRDELEKESVKFQDLSEQVNQKRLNETKEQRVLRSNARFLKSTKAKTRLNLENTLNQLLASPIFLGEPIDYQKKTT
;
A
#
# COMPACT_ATOMS: atom_id res chain seq x y z
N MET A 1 -49.92 8.97 -1.71
CA MET A 1 -49.79 10.19 -0.88
C MET A 1 -50.96 11.08 -1.20
N SER A 2 -51.77 11.40 -0.19
CA SER A 2 -53.06 12.08 -0.35
C SER A 2 -52.88 13.41 -1.08
N ARG A 3 -53.61 13.64 -2.18
CA ARG A 3 -53.61 14.90 -2.96
C ARG A 3 -54.41 16.02 -2.25
N ASN A 4 -54.66 15.90 -0.94
CA ASN A 4 -55.70 16.65 -0.25
C ASN A 4 -55.25 17.98 0.38
N THR A 5 -54.05 18.46 0.09
CA THR A 5 -53.55 19.74 0.66
C THR A 5 -52.78 20.57 -0.36
N GLN A 6 -53.25 20.64 -1.61
CA GLN A 6 -52.78 21.70 -2.49
C GLN A 6 -53.25 23.06 -1.96
N LEU A 7 -52.32 23.98 -1.79
CA LEU A 7 -52.60 25.33 -1.34
C LEU A 7 -53.18 26.12 -2.52
N ILE A 8 -54.51 26.20 -2.63
CA ILE A 8 -55.19 26.88 -3.75
C ILE A 8 -56.28 27.84 -3.20
N LEU A 9 -56.52 28.97 -3.88
CA LEU A 9 -57.65 29.87 -3.64
C LEU A 9 -58.83 29.57 -4.58
N GLY A 10 -60.01 29.32 -4.03
CA GLY A 10 -61.16 28.80 -4.78
C GLY A 10 -62.11 27.97 -3.91
N ARG A 11 -63.14 27.44 -4.57
CA ARG A 11 -64.20 26.66 -3.92
C ARG A 11 -63.79 25.18 -3.86
N GLN A 12 -63.97 24.57 -2.69
CA GLN A 12 -63.78 23.14 -2.48
C GLN A 12 -65.15 22.47 -2.55
N ASP A 13 -65.47 21.88 -3.70
CA ASP A 13 -66.65 21.02 -3.86
C ASP A 13 -66.13 19.58 -4.08
N ASP A 14 -66.55 18.63 -3.24
CA ASP A 14 -66.33 17.18 -3.40
C ASP A 14 -64.90 16.76 -3.83
N ASP A 15 -63.88 17.19 -3.06
CA ASP A 15 -62.44 16.92 -3.31
C ASP A 15 -61.87 17.46 -4.65
N ILE A 16 -62.66 18.24 -5.40
CA ILE A 16 -62.24 18.93 -6.62
C ILE A 16 -62.02 20.40 -6.28
N PHE A 17 -60.77 20.83 -6.38
CA PHE A 17 -60.43 22.23 -6.21
C PHE A 17 -60.68 22.99 -7.50
N ILE A 18 -61.64 23.92 -7.51
CA ILE A 18 -61.90 24.79 -8.66
C ILE A 18 -61.19 26.13 -8.42
N PRO A 19 -60.17 26.49 -9.23
CA PRO A 19 -59.43 27.74 -9.06
C PRO A 19 -60.33 28.96 -9.32
N SER A 20 -60.22 29.99 -8.48
CA SER A 20 -61.00 31.22 -8.66
C SER A 20 -60.63 31.96 -9.95
N THR A 21 -61.61 32.30 -10.78
CA THR A 21 -61.42 33.12 -11.99
C THR A 21 -61.63 34.62 -11.72
N ILE A 22 -61.96 34.99 -10.48
CA ILE A 22 -62.25 36.36 -10.06
C ILE A 22 -60.94 36.99 -9.56
N PRO A 23 -60.65 38.26 -9.88
CA PRO A 23 -59.50 38.96 -9.33
C PRO A 23 -59.52 38.92 -7.80
N SER A 24 -58.39 38.54 -7.20
CA SER A 24 -58.26 38.36 -5.75
C SER A 24 -58.37 39.69 -4.99
N THR A 25 -58.98 39.64 -3.81
CA THR A 25 -59.01 40.73 -2.83
C THR A 25 -57.87 40.59 -1.80
N ASN A 26 -57.64 41.62 -0.98
CA ASN A 26 -56.64 41.55 0.11
C ASN A 26 -56.98 40.45 1.13
N ASP A 27 -58.27 40.21 1.40
CA ASP A 27 -58.70 39.18 2.33
C ASP A 27 -58.40 37.78 1.81
N ASP A 28 -58.49 37.55 0.49
CA ASP A 28 -58.12 36.28 -0.14
C ASP A 28 -56.61 35.99 0.02
N VAL A 29 -55.78 37.04 -0.07
CA VAL A 29 -54.33 36.92 0.13
C VAL A 29 -54.00 36.61 1.59
N ASN A 30 -54.66 37.26 2.54
CA ASN A 30 -54.49 36.98 3.97
C ASN A 30 -54.90 35.54 4.31
N GLN A 31 -56.00 35.05 3.74
CA GLN A 31 -56.42 33.65 3.91
C GLN A 31 -55.39 32.68 3.33
N LEU A 32 -54.76 33.03 2.20
CA LEU A 32 -53.71 32.22 1.59
C LEU A 32 -52.48 32.12 2.51
N GLU A 33 -52.06 33.24 3.09
CA GLU A 33 -50.94 33.32 4.03
C GLU A 33 -51.20 32.47 5.30
N GLU A 34 -52.41 32.56 5.85
CA GLU A 34 -52.78 31.79 7.04
C GLU A 34 -52.78 30.27 6.74
N ARG A 35 -53.33 29.87 5.58
CA ARG A 35 -53.31 28.47 5.13
C ARG A 35 -51.88 27.98 4.90
N PHE A 36 -51.03 28.80 4.30
CA PHE A 36 -49.62 28.48 4.05
C PHE A 36 -48.87 28.23 5.36
N THR A 37 -49.03 29.14 6.32
CA THR A 37 -48.39 29.04 7.63
C THR A 37 -48.87 27.81 8.38
N LYS A 38 -50.18 27.53 8.37
CA LYS A 38 -50.75 26.31 8.96
C LYS A 38 -50.20 25.04 8.30
N LEU A 39 -50.07 25.00 6.97
CA LEU A 39 -49.53 23.83 6.29
C LEU A 39 -48.06 23.59 6.63
N LEU A 40 -47.22 24.63 6.66
CA LEU A 40 -45.83 24.50 7.08
C LEU A 40 -45.69 23.94 8.50
N TYR A 41 -46.52 24.44 9.42
CA TYR A 41 -46.53 23.98 10.81
C TYR A 41 -47.04 22.54 10.92
N ASN A 42 -48.19 22.23 10.31
CA ASN A 42 -48.82 20.91 10.40
C ASN A 42 -47.96 19.81 9.78
N GLU A 43 -47.26 20.09 8.69
CA GLU A 43 -46.37 19.13 8.04
C GLU A 43 -44.94 19.14 8.60
N ASN A 44 -44.68 19.92 9.67
CA ASN A 44 -43.38 20.03 10.33
C ASN A 44 -42.23 20.34 9.36
N ALA A 45 -42.44 21.33 8.49
CA ALA A 45 -41.40 21.74 7.55
C ALA A 45 -40.20 22.35 8.29
N LEU A 46 -38.97 21.97 7.90
CA LEU A 46 -37.76 22.53 8.50
C LEU A 46 -37.61 24.01 8.12
N GLU A 47 -37.22 24.85 9.08
CA GLU A 47 -36.97 26.28 8.87
C GLU A 47 -35.65 26.55 8.14
N THR A 48 -34.66 25.68 8.28
CA THR A 48 -33.33 25.82 7.66
C THR A 48 -32.90 24.53 6.95
N GLY A 49 -31.98 24.66 6.00
CA GLY A 49 -31.48 23.53 5.22
C GLY A 49 -32.40 23.08 4.08
N LEU A 50 -32.12 21.90 3.52
CA LEU A 50 -32.89 21.30 2.42
C LEU A 50 -34.10 20.56 2.98
N CYS A 51 -35.31 20.99 2.61
CA CYS A 51 -36.56 20.38 3.06
C CYS A 51 -37.52 20.14 1.88
N PRO A 52 -37.78 18.87 1.50
CA PRO A 52 -38.69 18.53 0.42
C PRO A 52 -40.13 19.01 0.68
N THR A 53 -40.61 18.87 1.91
CA THR A 53 -41.95 19.31 2.33
C THR A 53 -42.11 20.81 2.13
N ARG A 54 -41.13 21.59 2.62
CA ARG A 54 -41.11 23.04 2.42
C ARG A 54 -41.09 23.38 0.95
N ARG A 55 -40.19 22.79 0.16
CA ARG A 55 -40.10 23.05 -1.29
C ARG A 55 -41.44 22.84 -1.99
N ARG A 56 -42.11 21.73 -1.71
CA ARG A 56 -43.45 21.43 -2.27
C ARG A 56 -44.48 22.50 -1.91
N ILE A 57 -44.57 22.89 -0.63
CA ILE A 57 -45.56 23.90 -0.19
C ILE A 57 -45.27 25.27 -0.84
N TYR A 58 -44.00 25.65 -0.99
CA TYR A 58 -43.63 26.87 -1.71
C TYR A 58 -43.92 26.76 -3.22
N ASP A 59 -43.71 25.61 -3.85
CA ASP A 59 -44.03 25.38 -5.26
C ASP A 59 -45.55 25.54 -5.52
N ASP A 60 -46.38 25.04 -4.60
CA ASP A 60 -47.83 25.23 -4.62
C ASP A 60 -48.20 26.72 -4.44
N LEU A 61 -47.61 27.41 -3.45
CA LEU A 61 -47.81 28.84 -3.22
C LEU A 61 -47.44 29.68 -4.46
N PHE A 62 -46.27 29.42 -5.07
CA PHE A 62 -45.84 30.13 -6.28
C PHE A 62 -46.76 29.87 -7.46
N SER A 63 -47.28 28.64 -7.60
CA SER A 63 -48.28 28.32 -8.63
C SER A 63 -49.53 29.18 -8.46
N GLU A 64 -50.01 29.35 -7.23
CA GLU A 64 -51.16 30.19 -6.94
C GLU A 64 -50.89 31.68 -7.12
N LEU A 65 -49.74 32.19 -6.69
CA LEU A 65 -49.39 33.59 -6.90
C LEU A 65 -49.30 33.94 -8.39
N ILE A 66 -48.75 33.03 -9.20
CA ILE A 66 -48.72 33.17 -10.66
C ILE A 66 -50.15 33.15 -11.21
N ARG A 67 -51.00 32.23 -10.74
CA ARG A 67 -52.40 32.14 -11.16
C ARG A 67 -53.18 33.42 -10.83
N ILE A 68 -53.09 33.92 -9.60
CA ILE A 68 -53.69 35.18 -9.16
C ILE A 68 -53.21 36.32 -10.08
N THR A 69 -51.90 36.39 -10.34
CA THR A 69 -51.32 37.42 -11.22
C THR A 69 -51.82 37.29 -12.66
N LYS A 70 -51.99 36.07 -13.19
CA LYS A 70 -52.55 35.82 -14.53
C LYS A 70 -53.99 36.32 -14.65
N VAL A 71 -54.80 36.18 -13.61
CA VAL A 71 -56.18 36.70 -13.59
C VAL A 71 -56.20 38.23 -13.62
N HIS A 72 -55.26 38.90 -12.93
CA HIS A 72 -55.14 40.36 -12.95
C HIS A 72 -54.53 40.89 -14.26
N CYS A 73 -53.45 40.28 -14.74
CA CYS A 73 -52.76 40.63 -15.99
C CYS A 73 -52.07 39.39 -16.55
N LEU A 74 -52.57 38.93 -17.69
CA LEU A 74 -52.13 37.68 -18.32
C LEU A 74 -50.65 37.74 -18.70
N GLU A 75 -50.19 38.86 -19.27
CA GLU A 75 -48.83 39.04 -19.78
C GLU A 75 -47.80 38.90 -18.65
N ARG A 76 -48.08 39.53 -17.50
CA ARG A 76 -47.23 39.42 -16.31
C ARG A 76 -47.21 38.00 -15.77
N GLY A 77 -48.35 37.34 -15.74
CA GLY A 77 -48.45 35.97 -15.27
C GLY A 77 -47.74 34.96 -16.18
N VAL A 78 -47.78 35.13 -17.50
CA VAL A 78 -47.03 34.33 -18.47
C VAL A 78 -45.52 34.53 -18.30
N LEU A 79 -45.07 35.76 -18.04
CA LEU A 79 -43.66 36.03 -17.77
C LEU A 79 -43.18 35.31 -16.50
N LEU A 80 -43.95 35.39 -15.40
CA LEU A 80 -43.59 34.72 -14.15
C LEU A 80 -43.57 33.19 -14.29
N GLU A 81 -44.47 32.62 -15.09
CA GLU A 81 -44.45 31.19 -15.39
C GLU A 81 -43.18 30.75 -16.14
N ARG A 82 -42.70 31.56 -17.09
CA ARG A 82 -41.42 31.29 -17.76
C ARG A 82 -40.24 31.31 -16.80
N VAL A 83 -40.17 32.33 -15.94
CA VAL A 83 -39.12 32.45 -14.92
C VAL A 83 -39.15 31.25 -13.96
N LYS A 84 -40.34 30.83 -13.52
CA LYS A 84 -40.49 29.63 -12.70
C LYS A 84 -39.95 28.39 -13.40
N ASN A 85 -40.31 28.17 -14.67
CA ASN A 85 -39.86 27.01 -15.44
C ASN A 85 -38.33 26.99 -15.62
N GLU A 86 -37.73 28.16 -15.92
CA GLU A 86 -36.27 28.30 -16.01
C GLU A 86 -35.58 27.99 -14.67
N HIS A 87 -36.12 28.50 -13.56
CA HIS A 87 -35.59 28.21 -12.23
C HIS A 87 -35.67 26.71 -11.88
N THR A 88 -36.80 26.06 -12.18
CA THR A 88 -36.95 24.61 -11.99
C THR A 88 -35.96 23.82 -12.84
N GLN A 89 -35.74 24.23 -14.09
CA GLN A 89 -34.72 23.61 -14.95
C GLN A 89 -33.32 23.75 -14.34
N TRP A 90 -32.94 24.95 -13.88
CA TRP A 90 -31.65 25.15 -13.22
C TRP A 90 -31.51 24.27 -11.98
N MET A 91 -32.53 24.21 -11.13
CA MET A 91 -32.48 23.37 -9.92
C MET A 91 -32.24 21.89 -10.26
N ASN A 92 -32.93 21.36 -11.27
CA ASN A 92 -32.71 19.98 -11.72
C ASN A 92 -31.29 19.77 -12.25
N THR A 93 -30.75 20.73 -13.03
CA THR A 93 -29.36 20.63 -13.51
C THR A 93 -28.34 20.66 -12.37
N TYR A 94 -28.59 21.45 -11.31
CA TYR A 94 -27.72 21.46 -10.13
C TYR A 94 -27.80 20.14 -9.36
N GLU A 95 -28.98 19.54 -9.24
CA GLU A 95 -29.15 18.22 -8.62
C GLU A 95 -28.40 17.13 -9.40
N GLU A 96 -28.50 17.12 -10.73
CA GLU A 96 -27.76 16.20 -11.60
C GLU A 96 -26.25 16.40 -11.48
N LEU A 97 -25.77 17.65 -11.51
CA LEU A 97 -24.37 17.98 -11.35
C LEU A 97 -23.83 17.52 -9.99
N TYR A 98 -24.60 17.74 -8.92
CA TYR A 98 -24.23 17.30 -7.57
C TYR A 98 -24.15 15.77 -7.48
N SER A 99 -25.14 15.07 -8.03
CA SER A 99 -25.16 13.60 -8.08
C SER A 99 -23.97 13.05 -8.85
N SER A 100 -23.65 13.64 -10.00
CA SER A 100 -22.49 13.29 -10.82
C SER A 100 -21.16 13.52 -10.09
N SER A 101 -21.02 14.67 -9.41
CA SER A 101 -19.85 15.02 -8.61
C SER A 101 -19.63 14.05 -7.44
N MET A 102 -20.70 13.73 -6.71
CA MET A 102 -20.66 12.74 -5.62
C MET A 102 -20.27 11.35 -6.14
N GLY A 103 -20.85 10.94 -7.27
CA GLY A 103 -20.51 9.66 -7.92
C GLY A 103 -19.07 9.61 -8.42
N TYR A 104 -18.50 10.73 -8.88
CA TYR A 104 -17.07 10.83 -9.19
C TYR A 104 -16.21 10.66 -7.94
N GLY A 105 -16.53 11.39 -6.85
CA GLY A 105 -15.80 11.30 -5.59
C GLY A 105 -15.77 9.87 -5.03
N MET A 106 -16.91 9.18 -5.03
CA MET A 106 -17.00 7.79 -4.58
C MET A 106 -16.16 6.84 -5.43
N ARG A 107 -16.16 7.00 -6.77
CA ARG A 107 -15.33 6.18 -7.66
C ARG A 107 -13.84 6.38 -7.39
N GLN A 108 -13.40 7.63 -7.23
CA GLN A 108 -12.00 7.92 -6.91
C GLN A 108 -11.57 7.34 -5.56
N TYR A 109 -12.46 7.40 -4.57
CA TYR A 109 -12.22 6.76 -3.27
C TYR A 109 -12.05 5.24 -3.41
N LEU A 110 -12.94 4.57 -4.16
CA LEU A 110 -12.87 3.13 -4.39
C LEU A 110 -11.61 2.72 -5.16
N TYR A 111 -11.20 3.49 -6.17
CA TYR A 111 -9.95 3.21 -6.91
C TYR A 111 -8.73 3.28 -5.99
N ARG A 112 -8.64 4.30 -5.13
CA ARG A 112 -7.56 4.41 -4.15
C ARG A 112 -7.54 3.24 -3.17
N MET A 113 -8.71 2.83 -2.68
CA MET A 113 -8.82 1.66 -1.79
C MET A 113 -8.36 0.37 -2.47
N GLU A 114 -8.67 0.19 -3.76
CA GLU A 114 -8.21 -0.97 -4.53
C GLU A 114 -6.69 -0.95 -4.75
N GLU A 115 -6.12 0.22 -5.09
CA GLU A 115 -4.68 0.41 -5.24
C GLU A 115 -3.93 0.16 -3.92
N GLU A 116 -4.44 0.69 -2.81
CA GLU A 116 -3.90 0.47 -1.47
C GLU A 116 -3.87 -1.04 -1.13
N LYS A 117 -4.98 -1.74 -1.35
CA LYS A 117 -5.05 -3.19 -1.11
C LYS A 117 -4.07 -3.99 -1.98
N LYS A 118 -3.88 -3.58 -3.25
CA LYS A 118 -2.87 -4.20 -4.13
C LYS A 118 -1.46 -3.95 -3.61
N LEU A 119 -1.15 -2.73 -3.17
CA LEU A 119 0.13 -2.38 -2.58
C LEU A 119 0.40 -3.16 -1.30
N GLU A 120 -0.58 -3.26 -0.38
CA GLU A 120 -0.48 -4.07 0.83
C GLU A 120 -0.20 -5.55 0.51
N SER A 121 -0.90 -6.11 -0.47
CA SER A 121 -0.63 -7.48 -0.93
C SER A 121 0.80 -7.63 -1.45
N ASN A 122 1.30 -6.66 -2.22
CA ASN A 122 2.67 -6.69 -2.74
C ASN A 122 3.71 -6.55 -1.62
N ILE A 123 3.47 -5.68 -0.64
CA ILE A 123 4.33 -5.55 0.55
C ILE A 123 4.43 -6.90 1.27
N ASN A 124 3.30 -7.55 1.55
CA ASN A 124 3.29 -8.86 2.20
C ASN A 124 4.07 -9.93 1.41
N VAL A 125 3.96 -9.94 0.09
CA VAL A 125 4.72 -10.87 -0.76
C VAL A 125 6.22 -10.59 -0.68
N LEU A 126 6.62 -9.32 -0.80
CA LEU A 126 8.02 -8.89 -0.75
C LEU A 126 8.65 -9.11 0.63
N GLU A 127 7.89 -8.91 1.71
CA GLU A 127 8.35 -9.20 3.08
C GLU A 127 8.61 -10.70 3.27
N ASN A 128 7.72 -11.56 2.77
CA ASN A 128 7.91 -13.00 2.80
C ASN A 128 9.12 -13.45 1.97
N GLU A 129 9.35 -12.84 0.81
CA GLU A 129 10.53 -13.14 -0.02
C GLU A 129 11.82 -12.67 0.64
N CYS A 130 11.84 -11.46 1.21
CA CYS A 130 12.95 -10.94 2.00
C CYS A 130 13.29 -11.87 3.16
N GLN A 131 12.28 -12.39 3.86
CA GLN A 131 12.49 -13.32 4.98
C GLN A 131 13.11 -14.64 4.50
N LYS A 132 12.59 -15.22 3.42
CA LYS A 132 13.16 -16.44 2.83
C LYS A 132 14.61 -16.26 2.42
N LEU A 133 14.93 -15.15 1.75
CA LEU A 133 16.29 -14.85 1.33
C LEU A 133 17.23 -14.63 2.52
N ARG A 134 16.75 -14.03 3.61
CA ARG A 134 17.51 -13.91 4.87
C ARG A 134 17.81 -15.27 5.49
N ASP A 135 16.81 -16.16 5.55
CA ASP A 135 16.99 -17.51 6.08
C ASP A 135 17.96 -18.34 5.21
N GLU A 136 17.92 -18.17 3.89
CA GLU A 136 18.87 -18.81 2.97
C GLU A 136 20.30 -18.27 3.14
N LEU A 137 20.46 -16.95 3.27
CA LEU A 137 21.74 -16.32 3.53
C LEU A 137 22.34 -16.80 4.87
N GLU A 138 21.52 -16.94 5.90
CA GLU A 138 21.94 -17.46 7.20
C GLU A 138 22.40 -18.92 7.10
N LYS A 139 21.67 -19.76 6.36
CA LYS A 139 22.09 -21.14 6.12
C LYS A 139 23.42 -21.23 5.36
N GLU A 140 23.62 -20.38 4.35
CA GLU A 140 24.90 -20.33 3.63
C GLU A 140 26.04 -19.78 4.48
N SER A 141 25.79 -18.78 5.32
CA SER A 141 26.82 -18.20 6.18
C SER A 141 27.33 -19.20 7.21
N VAL A 142 26.43 -19.98 7.82
CA VAL A 142 26.79 -21.08 8.74
C VAL A 142 27.62 -22.14 8.01
N LYS A 143 27.20 -22.58 6.82
CA LYS A 143 27.97 -23.53 6.01
C LYS A 143 29.36 -23.01 5.67
N PHE A 144 29.47 -21.72 5.33
CA PHE A 144 30.75 -21.09 5.02
C PHE A 144 31.66 -21.04 6.25
N GLN A 145 31.10 -20.72 7.42
CA GLN A 145 31.84 -20.70 8.68
C GLN A 145 32.36 -22.09 9.05
N ASP A 146 31.52 -23.12 8.99
CA ASP A 146 31.92 -24.51 9.24
C ASP A 146 33.05 -24.96 8.30
N LEU A 147 32.93 -24.63 7.01
CA LEU A 147 33.95 -24.97 6.02
C LEU A 147 35.26 -24.22 6.28
N SER A 148 35.19 -22.94 6.65
CA SER A 148 36.35 -22.13 7.02
C SER A 148 37.07 -22.70 8.25
N GLU A 149 36.32 -23.11 9.27
CA GLU A 149 36.86 -23.77 10.46
C GLU A 149 37.53 -25.11 10.12
N GLN A 150 36.90 -25.95 9.28
CA GLN A 150 37.51 -27.20 8.81
C GLN A 150 38.81 -26.96 8.04
N VAL A 151 38.84 -25.98 7.14
CA VAL A 151 40.05 -25.62 6.39
C VAL A 151 41.16 -25.13 7.33
N ASN A 152 40.82 -24.28 8.31
CA ASN A 152 41.77 -23.79 9.30
C ASN A 152 42.31 -24.93 10.19
N GLN A 153 41.47 -25.86 10.61
CA GLN A 153 41.89 -27.05 11.38
C GLN A 153 42.82 -27.95 10.54
N LYS A 154 42.49 -28.22 9.27
CA LYS A 154 43.35 -28.99 8.36
C LYS A 154 44.73 -28.33 8.20
N ARG A 155 44.77 -27.02 7.93
CA ARG A 155 46.02 -26.24 7.87
C ARG A 155 46.80 -26.29 9.18
N LEU A 156 46.13 -26.22 10.33
CA LEU A 156 46.78 -26.31 11.63
C LEU A 156 47.40 -27.71 11.87
N ASN A 157 46.72 -28.77 11.43
CA ASN A 157 47.22 -30.13 11.53
C ASN A 157 48.40 -30.35 10.58
N GLU A 158 48.29 -29.92 9.32
CA GLU A 158 49.39 -29.98 8.33
C GLU A 158 50.64 -29.22 8.83
N THR A 159 50.46 -28.03 9.43
CA THR A 159 51.60 -27.28 9.99
C THR A 159 52.21 -27.96 11.22
N LYS A 160 51.42 -28.62 12.06
CA LYS A 160 51.92 -29.46 13.16
C LYS A 160 52.70 -30.66 12.63
N GLU A 161 52.16 -31.37 11.64
CA GLU A 161 52.83 -32.50 10.99
C GLU A 161 54.15 -32.07 10.35
N GLN A 162 54.16 -30.95 9.61
CA GLN A 162 55.39 -30.38 9.06
C GLN A 162 56.41 -30.02 10.14
N ARG A 163 55.98 -29.50 11.31
CA ARG A 163 56.89 -29.23 12.43
C ARG A 163 57.51 -30.52 12.99
N VAL A 164 56.72 -31.58 13.16
CA VAL A 164 57.20 -32.89 13.62
C VAL A 164 58.18 -33.48 12.61
N LEU A 165 57.84 -33.48 11.31
CA LEU A 165 58.71 -33.94 10.24
C LEU A 165 60.04 -33.17 10.21
N ARG A 166 60.01 -31.84 10.37
CA ARG A 166 61.23 -31.02 10.46
C ARG A 166 62.08 -31.39 11.68
N SER A 167 61.47 -31.65 12.84
CA SER A 167 62.18 -32.11 14.03
C SER A 167 62.85 -33.47 13.82
N ASN A 168 62.11 -34.44 13.28
CA ASN A 168 62.62 -35.77 12.95
C ASN A 168 63.76 -35.71 11.94
N ALA A 169 63.63 -34.89 10.89
CA ALA A 169 64.70 -34.68 9.91
C ALA A 169 65.97 -34.09 10.54
N ARG A 170 65.83 -33.12 11.46
CA ARG A 170 66.97 -32.58 12.22
C ARG A 170 67.63 -33.65 13.11
N PHE A 171 66.82 -34.44 13.81
CA PHE A 171 67.30 -35.54 14.65
C PHE A 171 68.06 -36.57 13.83
N LEU A 172 67.48 -37.06 12.72
CA LEU A 172 68.11 -38.00 11.78
C LEU A 172 69.42 -37.46 11.20
N LYS A 173 69.47 -36.15 10.88
CA LYS A 173 70.71 -35.51 10.40
C LYS A 173 71.80 -35.51 11.47
N SER A 174 71.45 -35.26 12.73
CA SER A 174 72.38 -35.31 13.86
C SER A 174 72.88 -36.74 14.14
N THR A 175 71.99 -37.74 14.18
CA THR A 175 72.40 -39.14 14.34
C THR A 175 73.24 -39.64 13.17
N LYS A 176 72.92 -39.26 11.92
CA LYS A 176 73.77 -39.54 10.74
C LYS A 176 75.17 -38.93 10.90
N ALA A 177 75.28 -37.70 11.38
CA ALA A 177 76.57 -37.06 11.62
C ALA A 177 77.37 -37.77 12.73
N LYS A 178 76.73 -38.11 13.85
CA LYS A 178 77.36 -38.85 14.96
C LYS A 178 77.83 -40.24 14.54
N THR A 179 77.00 -40.99 13.83
CA THR A 179 77.35 -42.34 13.32
C THR A 179 78.49 -42.27 12.31
N ARG A 180 78.50 -41.27 11.42
CA ARG A 180 79.63 -41.03 10.51
C ARG A 180 80.93 -40.75 11.27
N LEU A 181 80.91 -39.87 12.27
CA LEU A 181 82.08 -39.59 13.11
C LEU A 181 82.55 -40.84 13.87
N ASN A 182 81.62 -41.63 14.41
CA ASN A 182 81.96 -42.90 15.05
C ASN A 182 82.60 -43.88 14.07
N LEU A 183 82.07 -43.99 12.84
CA LEU A 183 82.66 -44.84 11.81
C LEU A 183 84.06 -44.38 11.40
N GLU A 184 84.26 -43.07 11.19
CA GLU A 184 85.57 -42.47 10.92
C GLU A 184 86.54 -42.76 12.08
N ASN A 185 86.09 -42.64 13.33
CA ASN A 185 86.89 -42.99 14.51
C ASN A 185 87.22 -44.49 14.59
N THR A 186 86.27 -45.39 14.28
CA THR A 186 86.55 -46.83 14.25
C THR A 186 87.47 -47.22 13.10
N LEU A 187 87.34 -46.57 11.93
CA LEU A 187 88.26 -46.74 10.80
C LEU A 187 89.66 -46.30 11.21
N ASN A 188 89.78 -45.13 11.84
CA ASN A 188 91.05 -44.63 12.35
C ASN A 188 91.64 -45.55 13.43
N GLN A 189 90.82 -46.14 14.30
CA GLN A 189 91.27 -47.15 15.27
C GLN A 189 91.72 -48.45 14.59
N LEU A 190 91.03 -48.92 13.55
CA LEU A 190 91.43 -50.09 12.76
C LEU A 190 92.73 -49.82 12.00
N LEU A 191 92.88 -48.64 11.40
CA LEU A 191 94.11 -48.19 10.74
C LEU A 191 95.29 -47.99 11.72
N ALA A 192 95.01 -47.66 12.97
CA ALA A 192 96.01 -47.54 14.04
C ALA A 192 96.26 -48.84 14.81
N SER A 193 95.49 -49.91 14.55
CA SER A 193 95.72 -51.22 15.15
C SER A 193 96.87 -51.94 14.42
N PRO A 194 97.84 -52.53 15.14
CA PRO A 194 99.10 -53.01 14.56
C PRO A 194 99.00 -54.37 13.83
N ILE A 195 97.82 -54.77 13.34
CA ILE A 195 97.61 -56.06 12.67
C ILE A 195 97.15 -55.84 11.22
N PHE A 196 98.14 -55.56 10.36
CA PHE A 196 98.35 -56.00 8.97
C PHE A 196 97.21 -55.95 7.93
N LEU A 197 97.46 -55.26 6.79
CA LEU A 197 97.51 -55.80 5.40
C LEU A 197 97.54 -54.64 4.38
N GLY A 198 98.70 -54.28 3.83
CA GLY A 198 99.05 -54.61 2.44
C GLY A 198 99.58 -53.36 1.71
N GLU A 199 100.53 -53.53 0.80
CA GLU A 199 101.19 -52.44 0.06
C GLU A 199 100.19 -51.57 -0.75
N PRO A 200 100.44 -50.25 -0.89
CA PRO A 200 99.55 -49.36 -1.62
C PRO A 200 99.54 -49.71 -3.12
N ILE A 201 98.35 -50.01 -3.65
CA ILE A 201 98.13 -50.15 -5.10
C ILE A 201 97.96 -48.75 -5.69
N ASP A 202 98.87 -48.35 -6.58
CA ASP A 202 98.72 -47.15 -7.40
C ASP A 202 97.55 -47.31 -8.38
N TYR A 203 96.43 -46.66 -8.10
CA TYR A 203 95.27 -46.64 -8.99
C TYR A 203 95.39 -45.50 -10.01
N GLN A 204 95.78 -45.81 -11.24
CA GLN A 204 95.62 -44.88 -12.36
C GLN A 204 94.19 -44.94 -12.91
N LYS A 205 93.48 -43.81 -12.80
CA LYS A 205 92.12 -43.63 -13.29
C LYS A 205 92.14 -43.61 -14.83
N LYS A 206 91.62 -44.66 -15.47
CA LYS A 206 91.30 -44.61 -16.91
C LYS A 206 90.11 -43.66 -17.12
N THR A 207 90.36 -42.59 -17.86
CA THR A 207 89.35 -41.73 -18.45
C THR A 207 88.75 -42.42 -19.66
N THR A 208 87.45 -42.68 -19.61
CA THR A 208 86.55 -42.85 -20.77
C THR A 208 85.27 -42.09 -20.45
#